data_AF-A0A7W0NR44-F1
#
_entry.id   AF-A0A7W0NR44-F1
#
_cell.length_a   1.000
_cell.length_b   1.000
_cell.length_c   1.000
_cell.angle_alpha   90.00
_cell.angle_beta   90.00
_cell.angle_gamma   90.00
#
_symmetry.space_group_name_H-M   'P 1'
#
loop_
_entity.id
_entity.type
_entity.pdbx_description
1 polymer ?
#
loop_
_entity_poly.entity_id
_entity_poly.type
_entity_poly.pdbx_seq_one_letter_code
_entity_poly.pdbx_strand_id
1 'polypeptide(L)'
;MQQRESDAFYLTGEFREINPPTRLTYTFRWEEPDPDDVETLVDLSFRDLGESTEVVFTQGPFKTEARLALHRNGWTDSFDKLEELLSWQA
;
A
#
# COMPACT_ATOMS: atom_id res chain seq x y z
N MET A 1 17.26 14.96 -23.29
CA MET A 1 16.78 13.56 -23.27
C MET A 1 15.32 13.62 -22.84
N GLN A 2 14.39 13.24 -23.71
CA GLN A 2 12.97 13.18 -23.39
C GLN A 2 12.78 12.11 -22.30
N GLN A 3 12.34 12.51 -21.10
CA GLN A 3 11.88 11.54 -20.10
C GLN A 3 10.72 10.79 -20.77
N ARG A 4 10.91 9.49 -21.03
CA ARG A 4 9.79 8.63 -21.36
C ARG A 4 8.91 8.63 -20.11
N GLU A 5 7.67 9.07 -20.24
CA GLU A 5 6.66 8.74 -19.22
C GLU A 5 6.76 7.23 -19.01
N SER A 6 7.05 6.82 -17.78
CA SER A 6 6.81 5.43 -17.41
C SER A 6 5.33 5.18 -17.61
N ASP A 7 4.99 4.07 -18.26
CA ASP A 7 3.58 3.69 -18.43
C ASP A 7 2.88 3.72 -17.06
N ALA A 8 1.70 4.33 -17.00
CA ALA A 8 0.94 4.43 -15.78
C ALA A 8 0.48 3.03 -15.34
N PHE A 9 0.61 2.72 -14.06
CA PHE A 9 0.07 1.49 -13.49
C PHE A 9 -1.33 1.74 -12.93
N TYR A 10 -2.32 0.99 -13.42
CA TYR A 10 -3.71 1.08 -12.98
C TYR A 10 -4.06 -0.06 -12.03
N LEU A 11 -4.75 0.29 -10.94
CA LEU A 11 -5.22 -0.63 -9.93
C LEU A 11 -6.69 -0.34 -9.60
N THR A 12 -7.43 -1.40 -9.30
CA THR A 12 -8.83 -1.36 -8.89
C THR A 12 -9.02 -2.12 -7.59
N GLY A 13 -10.07 -1.80 -6.84
CA GLY A 13 -10.37 -2.41 -5.57
C GLY A 13 -11.70 -1.97 -4.98
N GLU A 14 -12.08 -2.62 -3.89
CA GLU A 14 -13.30 -2.31 -3.13
C GLU A 14 -12.94 -2.09 -1.65
N PHE A 15 -13.47 -1.03 -1.05
CA PHE A 15 -13.42 -0.88 0.41
C PHE A 15 -14.25 -1.98 1.07
N ARG A 16 -13.63 -2.69 2.01
CA ARG A 16 -14.25 -3.76 2.80
C ARG A 16 -14.64 -3.26 4.19
N GLU A 17 -13.80 -2.45 4.81
CA GLU A 17 -14.06 -1.82 6.11
C GLU A 17 -13.50 -0.39 6.12
N ILE A 18 -14.30 0.57 6.61
CA ILE A 18 -13.86 1.94 6.88
C ILE A 18 -14.33 2.27 8.30
N ASN A 19 -13.41 2.26 9.26
CA ASN A 19 -13.71 2.49 10.67
C ASN A 19 -12.77 3.55 11.27
N PRO A 20 -13.08 4.85 11.08
CA PRO A 20 -12.21 5.93 11.54
C PRO A 20 -12.18 6.05 13.08
N PRO A 21 -11.02 6.38 13.68
CA PRO A 21 -9.69 6.55 13.05
C PRO A 21 -8.88 5.23 12.99
N THR A 22 -9.47 4.10 13.40
CA THR A 22 -8.73 2.91 13.82
C THR A 22 -8.39 1.90 12.74
N ARG A 23 -9.17 1.80 11.66
CA ARG A 23 -9.00 0.72 10.68
C ARG A 23 -9.49 1.07 9.28
N LEU A 24 -8.77 0.55 8.28
CA LEU A 24 -9.13 0.59 6.87
C LEU A 24 -8.74 -0.73 6.21
N THR A 25 -9.71 -1.36 5.54
CA THR A 25 -9.47 -2.60 4.79
C THR A 25 -10.06 -2.49 3.40
N TYR A 26 -9.32 -2.89 2.37
CA TYR A 26 -9.77 -2.84 0.97
C TYR A 26 -9.10 -3.91 0.11
N THR A 27 -9.71 -4.27 -1.02
CA THR A 27 -9.06 -5.14 -2.01
C THR A 27 -8.14 -4.37 -2.93
N PHE A 28 -7.11 -5.03 -3.44
CA PHE A 28 -6.11 -4.45 -4.33
C PHE A 28 -5.88 -5.42 -5.48
N ARG A 29 -6.11 -4.97 -6.72
CA ARG A 29 -5.93 -5.74 -7.94
C ARG A 29 -5.37 -4.86 -9.06
N TRP A 30 -4.26 -5.28 -9.67
CA TRP A 30 -3.75 -4.66 -10.89
C TRP A 30 -4.74 -4.87 -12.06
N GLU A 31 -4.98 -3.83 -12.86
CA GLU A 31 -5.87 -3.93 -14.03
C GLU A 31 -5.22 -4.75 -15.17
N GLU A 32 -3.91 -4.60 -15.34
CA GLU A 32 -3.08 -5.42 -16.23
C GLU A 32 -2.18 -6.35 -15.39
N PRO A 33 -2.72 -7.46 -14.86
CA PRO A 33 -1.99 -8.32 -13.94
C PRO A 33 -0.95 -9.18 -14.66
N ASP A 34 0.19 -9.40 -14.00
CA ASP A 34 1.06 -10.52 -14.30
C ASP A 34 0.37 -11.86 -13.95
N PRO A 35 0.73 -12.99 -14.58
CA PRO A 35 0.18 -14.30 -14.22
C PRO A 35 0.26 -14.66 -12.72
N ASP A 36 1.28 -14.17 -12.02
CA ASP A 36 1.47 -14.38 -10.58
C ASP A 36 0.76 -13.35 -9.69
N ASP A 37 0.12 -12.34 -10.27
CA ASP A 37 -0.73 -11.43 -9.51
C ASP A 37 -2.07 -12.11 -9.18
N VAL A 38 -2.61 -11.73 -8.02
CA VAL A 38 -3.96 -12.07 -7.54
C VAL A 38 -4.54 -10.84 -6.88
N GLU A 39 -5.86 -10.78 -6.77
CA GLU A 39 -6.47 -9.81 -5.86
C GLU A 39 -5.98 -10.10 -4.42
N THR A 40 -5.51 -9.05 -3.76
CA THR A 40 -5.05 -9.08 -2.37
C THR A 40 -5.98 -8.26 -1.50
N LEU A 41 -5.99 -8.53 -0.21
CA LEU A 41 -6.61 -7.70 0.81
C LEU A 41 -5.52 -6.89 1.50
N VAL A 42 -5.66 -5.57 1.50
CA VAL A 42 -4.88 -4.66 2.34
C VAL A 42 -5.66 -4.41 3.62
N ASP A 43 -5.00 -4.57 4.76
CA ASP A 43 -5.53 -4.23 6.09
C ASP A 43 -4.56 -3.31 6.80
N LEU A 44 -5.08 -2.13 7.17
CA LEU A 44 -4.38 -1.09 7.91
C LEU A 44 -5.06 -0.91 9.26
N SER A 45 -4.29 -1.01 10.34
CA SER A 45 -4.73 -0.59 11.67
C SER A 45 -3.86 0.55 12.19
N PHE A 46 -4.52 1.53 12.80
CA PHE A 46 -3.89 2.72 13.34
C PHE A 46 -4.06 2.75 14.86
N ARG A 47 -2.94 2.88 15.57
CA ARG A 47 -2.94 3.00 17.04
C ARG A 47 -2.36 4.35 17.41
N ASP A 48 -3.17 5.16 18.08
CA ASP A 48 -2.75 6.42 18.68
C ASP A 48 -1.77 6.16 19.82
N LEU A 49 -0.60 6.80 19.76
CA LEU A 49 0.45 6.79 20.79
C LEU A 49 0.68 8.18 21.41
N GLY A 50 -0.27 9.10 21.23
CA GLY A 50 -0.20 10.48 21.70
C GLY A 50 0.52 11.40 20.72
N GLU A 51 1.84 11.40 20.75
CA GLU A 51 2.67 12.25 19.85
C GLU A 51 2.94 11.58 18.49
N SER A 52 2.55 10.32 18.32
CA SER A 52 2.73 9.56 17.09
C SER A 52 1.59 8.58 16.87
N THR A 53 1.52 7.99 15.68
CA THR A 53 0.58 6.91 15.35
C THR A 53 1.38 5.71 14.88
N GLU A 54 1.15 4.54 15.48
CA GLU A 54 1.63 3.28 14.93
C GLU A 54 0.68 2.84 13.81
N VAL A 55 1.26 2.53 12.66
CA VAL A 55 0.55 1.99 11.50
C VAL A 55 0.98 0.55 11.29
N VAL A 56 0.04 -0.39 11.41
CA VAL A 56 0.27 -1.79 11.04
C VAL A 56 -0.35 -2.01 9.68
N PHE A 57 0.48 -2.41 8.72
CA PHE A 57 0.08 -2.73 7.36
C PHE A 57 0.25 -4.23 7.12
N THR A 58 -0.79 -4.88 6.60
CA THR A 58 -0.70 -6.23 6.05
C THR A 58 -1.33 -6.28 4.67
N GLN A 59 -0.75 -7.08 3.78
CA GLN A 59 -1.31 -7.36 2.45
C GLN A 59 -1.12 -8.83 2.10
N GLY A 60 -2.14 -9.43 1.50
CA GLY A 60 -2.07 -10.79 0.96
C GLY A 60 -3.43 -11.32 0.50
N PRO A 61 -3.51 -12.54 -0.05
CA PRO A 61 -2.40 -13.47 -0.24
C PRO A 61 -1.50 -13.08 -1.43
N PHE A 62 -0.27 -13.61 -1.46
CA PHE A 62 0.60 -13.53 -2.65
C PHE A 62 0.89 -14.95 -3.15
N LYS A 63 0.87 -15.15 -4.49
CA LYS A 63 1.19 -16.44 -5.09
C LYS A 63 2.67 -16.81 -4.93
N THR A 64 3.56 -15.82 -4.98
CA THR A 64 5.00 -16.04 -4.97
C THR A 64 5.71 -15.07 -4.04
N GLU A 65 6.88 -15.48 -3.55
CA GLU A 65 7.75 -14.62 -2.73
C GLU A 65 8.23 -13.38 -3.50
N ALA A 66 8.43 -13.51 -4.81
CA ALA A 66 8.78 -12.37 -5.68
C ALA A 66 7.68 -11.29 -5.68
N ARG A 67 6.41 -11.70 -5.75
CA ARG A 67 5.26 -10.77 -5.71
C ARG A 67 5.11 -10.12 -4.35
N LEU A 68 5.32 -10.88 -3.27
CA LEU A 68 5.37 -10.35 -1.90
C LEU A 68 6.49 -9.31 -1.76
N ALA A 69 7.70 -9.61 -2.21
CA ALA A 69 8.84 -8.72 -2.13
C ALA A 69 8.62 -7.44 -2.94
N LEU A 70 8.04 -7.54 -4.14
CA LEU A 70 7.69 -6.39 -4.97
C LEU A 70 6.75 -5.43 -4.24
N HIS A 71 5.66 -5.94 -3.67
CA HIS A 71 4.69 -5.12 -2.93
C HIS A 71 5.29 -4.57 -1.65
N ARG A 72 6.08 -5.37 -0.92
CA ARG A 72 6.78 -4.91 0.28
C ARG A 72 7.67 -3.71 -0.02
N ASN A 73 8.49 -3.79 -1.06
CA ASN A 73 9.38 -2.68 -1.44
C ASN A 73 8.58 -1.44 -1.84
N GLY A 74 7.54 -1.58 -2.67
CA GLY A 74 6.71 -0.45 -3.08
C GLY A 74 5.99 0.25 -1.91
N TRP A 75 5.51 -0.52 -0.93
CA TRP A 75 4.91 0.04 0.28
C TRP A 75 5.94 0.66 1.22
N THR A 76 7.12 0.05 1.40
CA THR A 76 8.23 0.64 2.16
C THR A 76 8.59 2.01 1.59
N ASP A 77 8.84 2.11 0.28
CA ASP A 77 9.15 3.39 -0.39
C ASP A 77 8.03 4.43 -0.21
N SER A 78 6.77 3.99 -0.12
CA SER A 78 5.62 4.87 0.10
C SER A 78 5.54 5.37 1.55
N PHE A 79 5.86 4.51 2.52
CA PHE A 79 5.93 4.91 3.93
C PHE A 79 7.12 5.83 4.22
N ASP A 80 8.27 5.59 3.59
CA ASP A 80 9.45 6.47 3.71
C ASP A 80 9.11 7.89 3.20
N LYS A 81 8.44 7.99 2.05
CA LYS A 81 7.96 9.29 1.52
C LYS A 81 6.91 9.95 2.42
N LEU A 82 6.04 9.16 3.06
CA LEU A 82 5.07 9.69 4.01
C LEU A 82 5.77 10.24 5.26
N GLU A 83 6.78 9.54 5.79
CA GLU A 83 7.60 10.02 6.90
C GLU A 83 8.31 11.33 6.54
N GLU A 84 8.95 11.39 5.36
CA GLU A 84 9.56 12.62 4.84
C GLU A 84 8.53 13.76 4.80
N LEU A 85 7.35 13.53 4.21
CA LEU A 85 6.30 14.54 4.10
C LEU A 85 5.84 15.05 5.48
N LEU A 86 5.61 14.15 6.45
CA LEU A 86 5.16 14.51 7.79
C LEU A 86 6.25 15.24 8.57
N SER A 87 7.51 14.87 8.40
CA SER A 87 8.65 15.54 9.03
C SER A 87 8.89 16.96 8.51
N TRP A 88 8.52 17.23 7.25
CA TRP A 88 8.61 18.58 6.66
C TRP A 88 7.48 19.50 7.11
N GLN A 89 6.38 18.94 7.59
CA GLN A 89 5.21 19.70 8.06
C GLN A 89 5.24 20.00 9.57
N ALA A 90 6.24 19.50 10.29
CA ALA A 90 6.52 19.78 11.70
C ALA A 90 7.50 20.95 11.87
#